data_AF-A0A544UWE8-F1
#
_entry.id   AF-A0A544UWE8-F1
#
_cell.length_a   1.000
_cell.length_b   1.000
_cell.length_c   1.000
_cell.angle_alpha   90.00
_cell.angle_beta   90.00
_cell.angle_gamma   90.00
#
_symmetry.space_group_name_H-M   'P 1'
#
loop_
_entity.id
_entity.type
_entity.pdbx_description
1 polymer ?
#
loop_
_entity_poly.entity_id
_entity_poly.type
_entity_poly.pdbx_seq_one_letter_code
_entity_poly.pdbx_strand_id
1 'polypeptide(L)'
;MRINWMIRFQHKPFLFALFSLILLLAQQVATIFGYDLTSAMSNQATHILNTVLSIFVLIGVVVDPTTRGTSDSERALMYRRPR
;
A
#
# COMPACT_ATOMS: atom_id res chain seq x y z
N MET A 1 13.14 11.42 -3.48
CA MET A 1 12.88 9.98 -3.71
C MET A 1 12.75 9.73 -5.21
N ARG A 2 13.61 8.92 -5.82
CA ARG A 2 13.48 8.48 -7.23
C ARG A 2 13.14 6.99 -7.21
N ILE A 3 11.91 6.65 -7.58
CA ILE A 3 11.40 5.26 -7.61
C ILE A 3 11.12 4.88 -9.06
N ASN A 4 11.56 3.69 -9.45
CA ASN A 4 11.21 3.10 -10.73
C ASN A 4 9.85 2.39 -10.65
N TRP A 5 8.78 3.19 -10.74
CA TRP A 5 7.39 2.72 -10.69
C TRP A 5 7.09 1.62 -11.70
N MET A 6 7.68 1.71 -12.89
CA MET A 6 7.50 0.72 -13.96
C MET A 6 7.93 -0.68 -13.49
N ILE A 7 9.02 -0.79 -12.74
CA ILE A 7 9.51 -2.08 -12.23
C ILE A 7 8.66 -2.56 -11.07
N ARG A 8 8.24 -1.67 -10.15
CA ARG A 8 7.39 -2.07 -9.02
C ARG A 8 6.08 -2.69 -9.49
N PHE A 9 5.43 -2.10 -10.48
CA PHE A 9 4.22 -2.67 -11.08
C PHE A 9 4.47 -3.93 -11.92
N GLN A 10 5.71 -4.22 -12.31
CA GLN A 10 6.07 -5.50 -12.96
C GLN A 10 6.48 -6.59 -11.94
N HIS A 11 6.70 -6.22 -10.68
CA HIS A 11 7.13 -7.13 -9.64
C HIS A 11 5.93 -7.89 -9.03
N LYS A 12 5.84 -9.20 -9.29
CA LYS A 12 4.69 -10.04 -8.88
C LYS A 12 4.40 -9.95 -7.37
N PRO A 13 5.38 -10.06 -6.45
CA PRO A 13 5.10 -9.91 -5.02
C PRO A 13 4.50 -8.57 -4.62
N PHE A 14 4.90 -7.48 -5.30
CA PHE A 14 4.32 -6.15 -5.05
C PHE A 14 2.85 -6.11 -5.49
N LEU A 15 2.54 -6.66 -6.66
CA LEU A 15 1.16 -6.76 -7.13
C LEU A 15 0.29 -7.63 -6.22
N PHE A 16 0.82 -8.75 -5.71
CA PHE A 16 0.10 -9.58 -4.74
C PHE A 16 -0.17 -8.83 -3.44
N ALA A 17 0.82 -8.14 -2.88
CA ALA A 17 0.64 -7.34 -1.68
C ALA A 17 -0.38 -6.20 -1.88
N LEU A 18 -0.32 -5.51 -3.02
CA LEU A 18 -1.28 -4.46 -3.37
C LEU A 18 -2.69 -5.03 -3.52
N PHE A 19 -2.84 -6.17 -4.20
CA PHE A 19 -4.12 -6.85 -4.36
C PHE A 19 -4.71 -7.26 -3.01
N SER A 20 -3.91 -7.85 -2.12
CA SER A 20 -4.35 -8.22 -0.77
C SER A 20 -4.83 -7.01 0.05
N LEU A 21 -4.12 -5.89 -0.01
CA LEU A 21 -4.53 -4.67 0.68
C LEU A 21 -5.84 -4.08 0.13
N ILE A 22 -6.01 -4.09 -1.19
CA ILE A 22 -7.26 -3.63 -1.83
C ILE A 22 -8.43 -4.55 -1.45
N LEU A 23 -8.23 -5.86 -1.48
CA LEU A 23 -9.25 -6.84 -1.09
C LEU A 23 -9.66 -6.66 0.38
N LEU A 24 -8.69 -6.47 1.27
CA LEU A 24 -8.94 -6.23 2.69
C LEU A 24 -9.71 -4.92 2.90
N LEU A 25 -9.37 -3.85 2.18
CA LEU A 25 -10.12 -2.59 2.22
C LEU A 25 -11.58 -2.80 1.78
N ALA A 26 -11.80 -3.57 0.71
CA ALA A 26 -13.14 -3.88 0.23
C ALA A 26 -13.96 -4.66 1.27
N GLN A 27 -13.35 -5.60 1.99
CA GLN A 27 -14.01 -6.32 3.11
C GLN A 27 -14.37 -5.38 4.26
N GLN A 28 -13.48 -4.47 4.62
CA GLN A 28 -13.72 -3.46 5.66
C GLN A 28 -14.83 -2.47 5.29
N VAL A 29 -14.98 -2.17 4.00
CA VAL A 29 -16.08 -1.34 3.49
C VAL A 29 -17.38 -2.13 3.43
N ALA A 30 -17.37 -3.37 2.93
CA ALA A 30 -18.56 -4.23 2.86
C ALA A 30 -19.17 -4.51 4.23
N THR A 31 -18.34 -4.62 5.27
CA THR A 31 -18.79 -4.78 6.66
C THR A 31 -19.52 -3.54 7.19
N ILE A 32 -19.18 -2.33 6.74
CA ILE A 32 -19.96 -1.11 7.05
C ILE A 32 -21.37 -1.21 6.44
N PHE A 33 -21.51 -1.83 5.27
CA PHE A 33 -22.81 -1.98 4.58
C PHE A 33 -23.67 -3.16 5.09
N GLY A 34 -23.13 -4.05 5.92
CA GLY A 34 -23.80 -5.29 6.35
C GLY A 34 -23.84 -5.57 7.86
N TYR A 35 -23.24 -4.71 8.71
CA TYR A 35 -23.20 -4.91 10.16
C TYR A 35 -23.48 -3.61 10.95
N ASP A 36 -24.11 -3.81 12.10
CA ASP A 36 -24.68 -2.82 13.02
C ASP A 36 -23.69 -1.69 13.39
N LEU A 37 -24.15 -0.45 13.17
CA LEU A 37 -23.41 0.80 13.38
C LEU A 37 -23.31 1.20 14.88
N THR A 38 -23.21 0.24 15.79
CA THR A 38 -23.16 0.47 17.25
C THR A 38 -21.80 0.06 17.78
N SER A 39 -21.14 0.92 18.58
CA SER A 39 -19.83 0.80 19.28
C SER A 39 -18.60 0.29 18.48
N ALA A 40 -18.77 -0.40 17.35
CA ALA A 40 -17.73 -0.97 16.49
C ALA A 40 -17.12 0.05 15.50
N MET A 41 -17.76 1.20 15.28
CA MET A 41 -17.27 2.25 14.36
C MET A 41 -15.88 2.78 14.72
N SER A 42 -15.56 2.93 16.03
CA SER A 42 -14.24 3.36 16.51
C SER A 42 -13.12 2.47 15.97
N ASN A 43 -13.30 1.15 16.12
CA ASN A 43 -12.29 0.18 15.74
C ASN A 43 -12.27 0.00 14.22
N GLN A 44 -13.44 -0.07 13.59
CA GLN A 44 -13.56 -0.22 12.14
C GLN A 44 -12.92 0.95 11.38
N ALA A 45 -13.14 2.19 11.84
CA ALA A 45 -12.53 3.38 11.24
C ALA A 45 -10.99 3.35 11.36
N THR A 46 -10.47 2.93 12.52
CA THR A 46 -9.03 2.77 12.75
C THR A 46 -8.44 1.69 11.83
N HIS A 47 -9.15 0.57 11.65
CA HIS A 47 -8.72 -0.50 10.75
C HIS A 47 -8.68 -0.05 9.29
N ILE A 48 -9.68 0.71 8.83
CA ILE A 48 -9.71 1.27 7.47
C ILE A 48 -8.57 2.25 7.27
N LEU A 49 -8.34 3.16 8.21
CA LEU A 49 -7.22 4.11 8.15
C LEU A 49 -5.89 3.38 8.11
N ASN A 50 -5.68 2.36 8.94
CA ASN A 50 -4.46 1.56 8.93
C ASN A 50 -4.25 0.82 7.60
N THR A 51 -5.31 0.30 6.99
CA THR A 51 -5.24 -0.33 5.66
C THR A 51 -4.83 0.69 4.58
N VAL A 52 -5.45 1.86 4.57
CA VAL A 52 -5.13 2.93 3.62
C VAL A 52 -3.69 3.41 3.80
N LEU A 53 -3.25 3.61 5.05
CA LEU A 53 -1.87 3.94 5.36
C LEU A 53 -0.91 2.83 4.93
N SER A 54 -1.27 1.56 5.10
CA SER A 54 -0.47 0.42 4.65
C SER A 54 -0.30 0.41 3.12
N ILE A 55 -1.35 0.77 2.37
CA ILE A 55 -1.26 0.97 0.91
C ILE A 55 -0.29 2.11 0.59
N PHE A 56 -0.38 3.24 1.29
CA PHE A 56 0.53 4.37 1.08
C PHE A 56 1.97 4.05 1.45
N VAL A 57 2.21 3.22 2.47
CA VAL A 57 3.54 2.73 2.82
C VAL A 57 4.09 1.82 1.72
N LEU A 58 3.27 0.90 1.19
CA LEU A 58 3.65 0.03 0.08
C LEU A 58 4.05 0.84 -1.17
N ILE A 59 3.28 1.89 -1.45
CA ILE A 59 3.50 2.82 -2.56
C ILE A 59 4.67 3.78 -2.25
N GLY A 60 4.98 4.04 -0.98
CA GLY A 60 6.07 4.92 -0.55
C GLY A 60 5.67 6.39 -0.45
N VAL A 61 4.38 6.73 -0.39
CA VAL A 61 3.87 8.11 -0.25
C VAL A 61 4.05 8.64 1.17
N VAL A 62 3.88 7.78 2.19
CA VAL A 62 4.01 8.16 3.61
C VAL A 62 5.47 8.29 4.05
N VAL A 63 6.41 7.73 3.29
CA VAL A 63 7.82 7.76 3.61
C VAL A 63 8.40 9.09 3.15
N ASP A 64 8.87 9.91 4.10
CA ASP A 64 9.53 11.17 3.78
C ASP A 64 10.72 10.91 2.83
N PRO A 65 10.76 11.57 1.65
CA PRO A 65 11.85 11.44 0.67
C PRO A 65 13.23 11.82 1.20
N THR A 66 13.35 12.39 2.40
CA THR A 66 14.63 12.69 3.07
C THR A 66 15.17 11.54 3.92
N THR A 67 14.40 10.46 4.11
CA THR A 67 14.85 9.28 4.85
C THR A 67 15.89 8.50 4.05
N ARG A 68 17.12 8.41 4.55
CA ARG A 68 18.22 7.66 3.92
C ARG A 68 17.82 6.19 3.73
N GLY A 69 18.04 5.64 2.53
CA GLY A 69 17.79 4.22 2.21
C GLY A 69 16.45 3.90 1.54
N THR A 70 15.61 4.90 1.28
CA THR A 70 14.25 4.72 0.73
C THR A 70 14.15 4.89 -0.79
N SER A 71 15.21 5.41 -1.42
CA SER A 71 15.31 5.55 -2.87
C SER A 71 15.79 4.25 -3.51
N ASP A 72 15.33 3.98 -4.73
CA ASP A 72 15.89 2.91 -5.53
C ASP A 72 17.37 3.18 -5.82
N SER A 73 18.18 2.12 -5.82
CA SER A 73 19.59 2.21 -6.22
C SER A 73 19.74 2.69 -7.67
N GLU A 74 20.90 3.26 -8.02
CA GLU A 74 21.16 3.67 -9.42
C GLU A 74 20.94 2.51 -10.42
N ARG A 75 21.27 1.28 -10.02
CA ARG A 75 21.03 0.10 -10.86
C ARG A 75 19.54 -0.14 -11.08
N ALA A 76 18.72 -0.03 -10.03
CA ALA A 76 17.28 -0.20 -10.12
C ALA A 76 16.61 0.88 -10.99
N LEU A 77 17.17 2.10 -11.01
CA LEU A 77 16.72 3.18 -11.89
C LEU A 77 17.08 2.94 -13.36
N MET A 78 18.20 2.27 -13.64
CA MET A 78 18.65 1.95 -15.01
C MET A 78 17.98 0.70 -15.61
N TYR A 79 17.28 -0.09 -14.79
CA TYR A 79 16.59 -1.28 -15.27
C TYR A 79 15.36 -0.95 -16.11
N ARG A 80 15.19 -1.72 -17.20
CA ARG A 80 13.97 -1.70 -18.03
C ARG A 80 13.09 -2.94 -17.82
N ARG A 81 13.59 -3.96 -17.12
CA ARG A 81 12.88 -5.20 -16.79
C ARG A 81 13.26 -5.66 -15.37
N PRO A 82 12.34 -6.30 -14.64
CA PRO A 82 12.63 -6.88 -13.33
C PRO A 82 13.74 -7.92 -13.46
N ARG A 83 14.66 -7.93 -12.49
CA ARG A 83 15.70 -8.95 -12.35
C ARG A 83 15.29 -9.96 -11.30
#